data_AF-A0A3D0C3L6-F1
#
_entry.id   AF-A0A3D0C3L6-F1
#
_cell.length_a   1.000
_cell.length_b   1.000
_cell.length_c   1.000
_cell.angle_alpha   90.00
_cell.angle_beta   90.00
_cell.angle_gamma   90.00
#
_symmetry.space_group_name_H-M   'P 1'
#
loop_
_entity.id
_entity.type
_entity.pdbx_description
1 polymer ?
#
loop_
_entity_poly.entity_id
_entity_poly.type
_entity_poly.pdbx_seq_one_letter_code
_entity_poly.pdbx_strand_id
1 'polypeptide(L)' 'MEQGTEEWFAARLGKVTASRMADIVSKTKSGWGASRANYEAQLIAEILTGNVAD' A
#
# COMPACT_ATOMS: atom_id res chain seq x y z
N MET A 1 -12.09 16.03 4.74
CA MET A 1 -11.32 15.18 3.80
C MET A 1 -12.34 14.44 2.97
N GLU A 2 -12.38 14.73 1.67
CA GLU A 2 -13.24 14.02 0.72
C GLU A 2 -12.39 13.03 -0.06
N GLN A 3 -12.98 11.91 -0.48
CA GLN A 3 -12.25 10.91 -1.25
C GLN A 3 -11.74 11.52 -2.56
N GLY A 4 -10.44 11.33 -2.85
CA GLY A 4 -9.80 11.86 -4.06
C GLY A 4 -9.24 13.27 -3.92
N THR A 5 -9.33 13.92 -2.75
CA THR A 5 -8.60 15.18 -2.51
C THR A 5 -7.14 14.93 -2.17
N GLU A 6 -6.29 15.95 -2.32
CA GLU A 6 -4.86 15.85 -1.99
C GLU A 6 -4.64 15.48 -0.52
N GLU A 7 -5.46 16.02 0.39
CA GLU A 7 -5.43 15.65 1.80
C GLU A 7 -5.79 14.17 2.02
N TRP A 8 -6.69 13.62 1.19
CA TRP A 8 -7.05 12.20 1.23
C TRP A 8 -5.90 11.29 0.82
N PHE A 9 -5.17 11.65 -0.23
CA PHE A 9 -3.95 10.96 -0.61
C PHE A 9 -2.86 11.10 0.47
N ALA A 10 -2.63 12.31 0.98
CA ALA A 10 -1.65 12.56 2.04
C ALA A 10 -1.94 11.76 3.32
N ALA A 11 -3.23 11.60 3.69
CA ALA A 11 -3.59 10.77 4.84
C ALA A 11 -3.36 9.27 4.63
N ARG A 12 -3.26 8.80 3.39
CA ARG A 12 -3.05 7.38 3.03
C ARG A 12 -1.59 7.03 2.78
N LEU A 13 -0.74 8.02 2.57
CA LEU A 13 0.67 7.85 2.26
C LEU A 13 1.37 6.90 3.24
N GLY A 14 1.98 5.83 2.71
CA GLY A 14 2.77 4.87 3.48
C GLY A 14 1.94 4.03 4.45
N LYS A 15 0.61 4.06 4.35
CA LYS A 15 -0.29 3.27 5.20
C LYS A 15 -0.87 2.10 4.43
N VAL A 16 -1.02 0.99 5.14
CA VAL A 16 -1.84 -0.12 4.66
C VAL A 16 -3.29 0.34 4.58
N THR A 17 -3.90 0.18 3.40
CA THR A 17 -5.29 0.57 3.16
C THR A 17 -6.16 -0.67 2.92
N ALA A 18 -7.46 -0.55 3.22
CA ALA A 18 -8.41 -1.66 3.09
C ALA A 18 -8.42 -2.28 1.68
N SER A 19 -8.28 -1.47 0.63
CA SER A 19 -8.29 -1.93 -0.76
C SER A 19 -7.08 -2.81 -1.13
N ARG A 20 -5.98 -2.75 -0.38
CA ARG A 20 -4.75 -3.52 -0.62
C ARG A 20 -4.53 -4.64 0.40
N MET A 21 -5.52 -4.92 1.25
CA MET A 21 -5.43 -6.00 2.25
C MET A 21 -5.21 -7.37 1.63
N ALA A 22 -5.78 -7.62 0.45
CA ALA A 22 -5.59 -8.87 -0.30
C ALA A 22 -4.10 -9.16 -0.55
N ASP A 23 -3.31 -8.14 -0.89
CA ASP A 23 -1.88 -8.28 -1.18
C ASP A 23 -1.08 -8.71 0.04
N ILE A 24 -1.51 -8.29 1.24
CA ILE A 24 -0.85 -8.61 2.53
C ILE A 24 -1.20 -10.01 3.01
N VAL A 25 -2.48 -10.39 2.92
CA VAL A 25 -2.96 -11.67 3.47
C VAL A 25 -2.73 -12.83 2.51
N SER A 26 -2.41 -12.56 1.24
CA SER A 26 -2.12 -13.55 0.21
C SER A 26 -0.99 -14.49 0.64
N LYS A 27 -1.28 -15.79 0.62
CA LYS A 27 -0.36 -16.88 0.97
C LYS A 27 -0.31 -17.92 -0.14
N THR A 28 0.86 -18.49 -0.32
CA THR A 28 1.11 -19.66 -1.16
C THR A 28 1.28 -20.90 -0.27
N LYS A 29 1.42 -22.07 -0.90
CA LYS A 29 1.67 -23.33 -0.19
C LYS A 29 2.90 -23.29 0.72
N SER A 30 3.91 -22.49 0.39
CA SER A 30 5.20 -22.43 1.08
C SER A 30 5.45 -21.13 1.84
N GLY A 31 4.52 -20.18 1.87
CA GLY A 31 4.72 -18.92 2.59
C GLY A 31 3.85 -17.77 2.11
N TRP A 32 4.38 -16.55 2.18
CA TRP A 32 3.70 -15.35 1.71
C TRP A 32 3.74 -15.25 0.18
N GLY A 33 2.67 -14.72 -0.41
CA GLY A 33 2.63 -14.41 -1.83
C GLY A 33 3.57 -13.28 -2.20
N ALA A 34 4.05 -13.27 -3.45
CA ALA A 34 4.90 -12.19 -3.98
C ALA A 34 4.22 -10.81 -3.90
N SER A 35 2.87 -10.78 -3.95
CA SER A 35 2.06 -9.58 -3.75
C SER A 35 2.40 -8.82 -2.48
N ARG A 36 2.74 -9.54 -1.40
CA ARG A 36 3.08 -8.92 -0.11
C ARG A 36 4.38 -8.13 -0.20
N ALA A 37 5.43 -8.74 -0.78
CA ALA A 37 6.73 -8.08 -0.94
C ALA A 37 6.62 -6.89 -1.90
N ASN A 38 5.82 -7.02 -2.97
CA ASN A 38 5.57 -5.92 -3.90
C ASN A 38 4.85 -4.75 -3.23
N TYR A 39 3.83 -5.02 -2.41
CA TYR A 39 3.11 -3.97 -1.69
C TYR A 39 3.95 -3.33 -0.58
N GLU A 40 4.81 -4.11 0.08
CA GLU A 40 5.80 -3.58 1.02
C GLU A 40 6.77 -2.61 0.33
N ALA A 41 7.32 -2.99 -0.83
CA ALA A 41 8.18 -2.12 -1.61
C ALA A 41 7.46 -0.85 -2.07
N GLN A 42 6.19 -0.94 -2.46
CA GLN A 42 5.36 0.23 -2.77
C GLN A 42 5.24 1.17 -1.57
N LEU A 43 4.88 0.67 -0.39
CA LEU A 43 4.73 1.51 0.81
C LEU A 43 6.04 2.19 1.19
N ILE A 44 7.18 1.49 1.07
CA ILE A 44 8.50 2.08 1.30
C ILE A 44 8.77 3.19 0.29
N ALA A 45 8.46 2.99 -0.99
CA ALA A 45 8.63 4.01 -2.01
C ALA A 45 7.75 5.25 -1.73
N GLU A 46 6.50 5.07 -1.30
CA GLU A 46 5.62 6.18 -0.91
C GLU A 46 6.19 6.97 0.28
N ILE A 47 6.72 6.28 1.30
CA ILE A 47 7.34 6.92 2.46
C ILE A 47 8.59 7.71 2.07
N LEU A 48 9.45 7.14 1.22
CA LEU A 48 10.70 7.77 0.82
C LEU A 48 10.50 8.95 -0.14
N THR A 49 9.47 8.90 -0.98
CA THR A 49 9.22 9.92 -2.01
C THR A 49 8.22 10.99 -1.55
N GLY A 50 7.42 10.72 -0.53
CA GLY A 50 6.33 11.61 -0.12
C GLY A 50 5.19 11.68 -1.14
N ASN A 51 5.16 10.78 -2.12
CA ASN A 51 4.12 10.72 -3.16
C ASN A 51 3.37 9.39 -3.08
N VAL A 52 2.05 9.43 -3.19
CA VAL A 52 1.21 8.23 -3.33
C VAL A 52 1.17 7.84 -4.80
N ALA A 53 1.61 6.61 -5.11
CA ALA A 53 1.43 6.02 -6.43
C ALA A 53 0.08 5.30 -6.45
N ASP A 54 -0.90 5.87 -7.14
CA ASP A 54 -2.23 5.27 -7.38
C ASP A 54 -2.29 4.67 -8.80
#